data_AF-A0A8D8SQY0-F1
#
_entry.id   AF-A0A8D8SQY0-F1
#
_cell.length_a   1.000
_cell.length_b   1.000
_cell.length_c   1.000
_cell.angle_alpha   90.00
_cell.angle_beta   90.00
_cell.angle_gamma   90.00
#
_symmetry.space_group_name_H-M   'P 1'
#
loop_
_entity.id
_entity.type
_entity.pdbx_description
1 polymer ?
#
loop_
_entity_poly.entity_id
_entity_poly.type
_entity_poly.pdbx_seq_one_letter_code
_entity_poly.pdbx_strand_id
1 'polypeptide(L)'
;YLLDSLQVNSASPPERPWIPLARPNRSRPTCLITVMCYNVLCDKYATRQMYGYCPAWALAWDYRKKAILNEIRHYTADIISLQEVETDQFYKFFLPELKSDGYDGIFSPKSRAKTMAENDRKYVDGCAIFYRTAKFSLIKEHLIEFNQLAMANSEGSDDMLNRVMPKDNIGLAALLKTKEAAWEI
;
A
#
# COMPACT_ATOMS: atom_id res chain seq x y z
N TYR A 1 24.91 -10.08 14.87
CA TYR A 1 26.24 -10.69 14.63
C TYR A 1 26.14 -12.12 14.10
N LEU A 2 25.65 -13.10 14.85
CA LEU A 2 25.55 -14.49 14.33
C LEU A 2 24.60 -14.62 13.12
N LEU A 3 23.40 -14.03 13.20
CA LEU A 3 22.42 -14.07 12.10
C LEU A 3 22.88 -13.31 10.83
N ASP A 4 23.67 -12.25 11.00
CA ASP A 4 24.13 -11.40 9.90
C ASP A 4 25.22 -12.07 9.05
N SER A 5 25.79 -13.17 9.55
CA SER A 5 26.90 -13.91 8.91
C SER A 5 26.44 -15.26 8.35
N LEU A 6 25.14 -15.60 8.45
CA LEU A 6 24.62 -16.85 7.92
C LEU A 6 24.58 -16.80 6.39
N GLN A 7 25.12 -17.83 5.74
CA GLN A 7 24.96 -18.03 4.30
C GLN A 7 23.51 -18.38 3.99
N VAL A 8 22.90 -17.61 3.07
CA VAL A 8 21.54 -17.87 2.58
C VAL A 8 21.62 -19.01 1.57
N ASN A 9 21.48 -20.25 2.06
CA ASN A 9 21.52 -21.46 1.25
C ASN A 9 20.12 -22.03 0.95
N SER A 10 19.05 -21.28 1.25
CA SER A 10 17.67 -21.69 1.02
C SER A 10 17.25 -21.44 -0.44
N ALA A 11 16.59 -22.43 -1.04
CA ALA A 11 15.89 -22.26 -2.31
C ALA A 11 14.82 -21.15 -2.20
N SER A 12 14.48 -20.53 -3.34
CA SER A 12 13.38 -19.57 -3.40
C SER A 12 12.09 -20.18 -2.82
N PRO A 13 11.29 -19.42 -2.07
CA PRO A 13 10.00 -19.91 -1.59
C PRO A 13 9.12 -20.38 -2.77
N PRO A 14 8.29 -21.42 -2.58
CA PRO A 14 7.36 -21.86 -3.62
C PRO A 14 6.32 -20.76 -3.91
N GLU A 15 5.80 -20.74 -5.13
CA GLU A 15 4.74 -19.81 -5.52
C GLU A 15 3.44 -20.10 -4.77
N ARG A 16 2.68 -19.04 -4.48
CA ARG A 16 1.38 -19.15 -3.79
C ARG A 16 0.32 -19.70 -4.77
N PRO A 17 -0.43 -20.76 -4.41
CA PRO A 17 -1.42 -21.33 -5.31
C PRO A 17 -2.64 -20.43 -5.46
N TRP A 18 -3.20 -20.37 -6.67
CA TRP A 18 -4.49 -19.75 -6.94
C TRP A 18 -5.64 -20.72 -6.65
N ILE A 19 -6.60 -20.31 -5.81
CA ILE A 19 -7.77 -21.12 -5.47
C ILE A 19 -8.98 -20.62 -6.27
N PRO A 20 -9.45 -21.37 -7.30
CA PRO A 20 -10.62 -20.97 -8.07
C PRO A 20 -11.90 -21.20 -7.26
N LEU A 21 -12.64 -20.12 -6.97
CA LEU A 21 -13.93 -20.20 -6.26
C LEU A 21 -15.14 -20.33 -7.20
N ALA A 22 -15.05 -19.72 -8.39
CA ALA A 22 -16.08 -19.77 -9.42
C ALA A 22 -15.45 -19.53 -10.79
N ARG A 23 -16.16 -19.96 -11.85
CA ARG A 23 -15.80 -19.60 -13.22
C ARG A 23 -16.64 -18.40 -13.68
N PRO A 24 -16.06 -17.41 -14.37
CA PRO A 24 -16.81 -16.30 -14.93
C PRO A 24 -17.88 -16.82 -15.91
N ASN A 25 -19.09 -16.30 -15.80
CA ASN A 25 -20.15 -16.59 -16.77
C ASN A 25 -19.91 -15.75 -18.04
N ARG A 26 -19.51 -16.40 -19.13
CA ARG A 26 -19.19 -15.77 -20.42
C ARG A 26 -20.39 -15.48 -21.32
N SER A 27 -21.62 -15.58 -20.80
CA SER A 27 -22.84 -15.25 -21.57
C SER A 27 -23.10 -13.75 -21.70
N ARG A 28 -22.35 -12.91 -20.97
CA ARG A 28 -22.45 -11.45 -21.01
C ARG A 28 -21.05 -10.84 -20.95
N PRO A 29 -20.86 -9.62 -21.49
CA PRO A 29 -19.62 -8.89 -21.30
C PRO A 29 -19.31 -8.73 -19.80
N THR A 30 -18.09 -9.08 -19.41
CA THR A 30 -17.66 -9.01 -18.00
C THR A 30 -16.35 -8.26 -17.86
N CYS A 31 -16.25 -7.47 -16.80
CA CYS A 31 -15.01 -6.81 -16.41
C CYS A 31 -14.36 -7.65 -15.29
N LEU A 32 -13.29 -8.35 -15.64
CA LEU A 32 -12.49 -9.10 -14.66
C LEU A 32 -11.44 -8.17 -14.06
N ILE A 33 -11.48 -8.04 -12.73
CA ILE A 33 -10.62 -7.14 -11.98
C ILE A 33 -9.88 -7.96 -10.92
N THR A 34 -8.56 -7.82 -10.91
CA THR A 34 -7.69 -8.32 -9.85
C THR A 34 -7.34 -7.21 -8.87
N VAL A 35 -7.44 -7.49 -7.57
CA VAL A 35 -7.17 -6.51 -6.51
C VAL A 35 -6.11 -7.07 -5.56
N MET A 36 -5.04 -6.32 -5.37
CA MET A 36 -4.00 -6.60 -4.38
C MET A 36 -4.18 -5.67 -3.18
N CYS A 37 -4.06 -6.22 -1.96
CA CYS A 37 -3.97 -5.45 -0.72
C CYS A 37 -2.71 -5.90 0.02
N TYR A 38 -1.78 -4.97 0.27
CA TYR A 38 -0.48 -5.34 0.83
C TYR A 38 0.10 -4.24 1.72
N ASN A 39 0.29 -4.56 3.00
CA ASN A 39 1.08 -3.73 3.92
C ASN A 39 2.57 -4.03 3.71
N VAL A 40 3.34 -3.02 3.29
CA VAL A 40 4.73 -3.20 2.86
C VAL A 40 5.76 -3.11 4.00
N LEU A 41 5.31 -2.84 5.24
CA LEU A 41 6.14 -2.59 6.41
C LEU A 41 7.13 -1.42 6.18
N CYS A 42 6.82 -0.22 6.66
CA CYS A 42 7.69 0.94 6.44
C CYS A 42 9.06 0.76 7.12
N ASP A 43 10.08 1.48 6.64
CA ASP A 43 11.43 1.35 7.19
C ASP A 43 11.50 1.79 8.65
N LYS A 44 10.73 2.83 9.00
CA LYS A 44 10.59 3.30 10.38
C LYS A 44 10.19 2.21 11.38
N TYR A 45 9.39 1.21 10.97
CA TYR A 45 8.92 0.15 11.86
C TYR A 45 9.72 -1.16 11.74
N ALA A 46 10.56 -1.33 10.73
CA ALA A 46 11.38 -2.51 10.48
C ALA A 46 12.65 -2.58 11.36
N THR A 47 12.48 -2.47 12.69
CA THR A 47 13.60 -2.41 13.64
C THR A 47 14.02 -3.78 14.16
N ARG A 48 15.29 -3.94 14.60
CA ARG A 48 15.76 -5.18 15.25
C ARG A 48 15.08 -5.46 16.60
N GLN A 49 14.45 -4.46 17.22
CA GLN A 49 13.70 -4.65 18.46
C GLN A 49 12.42 -5.44 18.20
N MET A 50 11.72 -5.14 17.10
CA MET A 50 10.52 -5.86 16.69
C MET A 50 10.83 -7.14 15.92
N TYR A 51 11.88 -7.12 15.09
CA TYR A 51 12.23 -8.19 14.15
C TYR A 51 13.63 -8.77 14.44
N GLY A 52 13.95 -9.04 15.71
CA GLY A 52 15.29 -9.48 16.13
C GLY A 52 15.75 -10.81 15.55
N TYR A 53 14.81 -11.62 15.04
CA TYR A 53 15.07 -12.86 14.32
C TYR A 53 15.50 -12.65 12.85
N CYS A 54 15.30 -11.46 12.29
CA CYS A 54 15.66 -11.14 10.92
C CYS A 54 17.04 -10.46 10.91
N PRO A 55 17.98 -10.91 10.04
CA PRO A 55 19.28 -10.27 9.94
C PRO A 55 19.15 -8.84 9.42
N ALA A 56 20.08 -7.96 9.84
CA ALA A 56 19.98 -6.53 9.58
C ALA A 56 20.01 -6.21 8.07
N TRP A 57 20.77 -6.98 7.30
CA TRP A 57 20.84 -6.81 5.84
C TRP A 57 19.51 -7.13 5.16
N ALA A 58 18.73 -8.08 5.69
CA ALA A 58 17.42 -8.45 5.14
C ALA A 58 16.32 -7.48 5.60
N LEU A 59 16.48 -6.83 6.75
CA LEU A 59 15.61 -5.74 7.21
C LEU A 59 15.88 -4.42 6.50
N ALA A 60 17.10 -4.21 6.00
CA ALA A 60 17.47 -2.96 5.33
C ALA A 60 16.53 -2.65 4.16
N TRP A 61 16.03 -1.41 4.10
CA TRP A 61 15.06 -0.99 3.09
C TRP A 61 15.55 -1.23 1.65
N ASP A 62 16.82 -0.98 1.36
CA ASP A 62 17.38 -1.18 0.01
C ASP A 62 17.32 -2.63 -0.48
N TYR A 63 17.29 -3.58 0.45
CA TYR A 63 17.03 -4.98 0.15
C TYR A 63 15.52 -5.23 0.03
N ARG A 64 14.72 -4.88 1.05
CA ARG A 64 13.28 -5.18 1.11
C ARG A 64 12.50 -4.56 -0.04
N LYS A 65 12.78 -3.30 -0.39
CA LYS A 65 12.03 -2.58 -1.43
C LYS A 65 12.04 -3.27 -2.78
N LYS A 66 13.15 -3.95 -3.11
CA LYS A 66 13.29 -4.74 -4.35
C LYS A 66 12.39 -5.97 -4.31
N ALA A 67 12.37 -6.69 -3.19
CA ALA A 67 11.51 -7.86 -3.00
C ALA A 67 10.02 -7.47 -3.01
N ILE A 68 9.66 -6.37 -2.33
CA ILE A 68 8.30 -5.82 -2.31
C ILE A 68 7.83 -5.46 -3.73
N LEU A 69 8.65 -4.78 -4.50
CA LEU A 69 8.31 -4.42 -5.89
C LEU A 69 8.18 -5.66 -6.77
N ASN A 70 9.06 -6.65 -6.60
CA ASN A 70 8.97 -7.92 -7.33
C ASN A 70 7.67 -8.69 -7.01
N GLU A 71 7.22 -8.69 -5.75
CA GLU A 71 5.94 -9.29 -5.35
C GLU A 71 4.75 -8.58 -6.05
N ILE A 72 4.75 -7.25 -6.06
CA ILE A 72 3.72 -6.45 -6.74
C ILE A 72 3.69 -6.76 -8.24
N ARG A 73 4.88 -6.81 -8.87
CA ARG A 73 5.05 -7.13 -10.30
C ARG A 73 4.65 -8.56 -10.62
N HIS A 74 4.92 -9.52 -9.74
CA HIS A 74 4.58 -10.92 -9.94
C HIS A 74 3.06 -11.10 -10.06
N TYR A 75 2.27 -10.45 -9.20
CA TYR A 75 0.80 -10.58 -9.24
C TYR A 75 0.13 -9.76 -10.33
N THR A 76 0.78 -8.72 -10.85
CA THR A 76 0.26 -7.91 -11.98
C THR A 76 -1.15 -7.36 -11.77
N ALA A 77 -1.60 -7.18 -10.52
CA ALA A 77 -2.98 -6.86 -10.17
C ALA A 77 -3.47 -5.57 -10.83
N ASP A 78 -4.75 -5.51 -11.21
CA ASP A 78 -5.33 -4.35 -11.89
C ASP A 78 -5.44 -3.13 -10.97
N ILE A 79 -5.73 -3.37 -9.69
CA ILE A 79 -5.78 -2.37 -8.61
C ILE A 79 -4.89 -2.86 -7.47
N ILE A 80 -4.02 -2.01 -6.94
CA ILE A 80 -3.10 -2.32 -5.86
C ILE A 80 -3.31 -1.31 -4.74
N SER A 81 -3.69 -1.77 -3.56
CA SER A 81 -3.81 -0.96 -2.34
C SER A 81 -2.68 -1.28 -1.39
N LEU A 82 -1.80 -0.30 -1.13
CA LEU A 82 -0.66 -0.45 -0.23
C LEU A 82 -0.86 0.32 1.08
N GLN A 83 -0.40 -0.27 2.18
CA GLN A 83 -0.30 0.38 3.49
C GLN A 83 1.16 0.45 3.94
N GLU A 84 1.44 1.35 4.88
CA GLU A 84 2.79 1.64 5.37
C GLU A 84 3.75 2.12 4.28
N VAL A 85 3.24 2.85 3.29
CA VAL A 85 4.08 3.47 2.25
C VAL A 85 4.61 4.80 2.77
N GLU A 86 5.92 4.94 2.92
CA GLU A 86 6.54 6.22 3.27
C GLU A 86 6.41 7.24 2.13
N THR A 87 6.20 8.50 2.49
CA THR A 87 5.99 9.60 1.54
C THR A 87 7.09 9.68 0.48
N ASP A 88 8.36 9.66 0.89
CA ASP A 88 9.49 9.75 -0.05
C ASP A 88 9.57 8.52 -0.96
N GLN A 89 9.24 7.34 -0.42
CA GLN A 89 9.26 6.08 -1.17
C GLN A 89 8.13 6.01 -2.19
N PHE A 90 6.95 6.57 -1.89
CA PHE A 90 5.89 6.68 -2.89
C PHE A 90 6.38 7.46 -4.11
N TYR A 91 6.89 8.68 -3.91
CA TYR A 91 7.24 9.57 -5.02
C TYR A 91 8.54 9.18 -5.74
N LYS A 92 9.54 8.66 -5.03
CA LYS A 92 10.86 8.35 -5.60
C LYS A 92 11.04 6.91 -6.06
N PHE A 93 10.19 5.99 -5.59
CA PHE A 93 10.36 4.56 -5.88
C PHE A 93 9.08 3.93 -6.43
N PHE A 94 8.00 3.82 -5.64
CA PHE A 94 6.81 3.07 -6.07
C PHE A 94 6.12 3.68 -7.29
N LEU A 95 5.87 4.99 -7.28
CA LEU A 95 5.19 5.67 -8.38
C LEU A 95 5.97 5.59 -9.70
N PRO A 96 7.27 5.95 -9.78
CA PRO A 96 8.01 5.85 -11.04
C PRO A 96 8.13 4.41 -11.56
N GLU A 97 8.40 3.44 -10.69
CA GLU A 97 8.54 2.02 -11.08
C GLU A 97 7.20 1.42 -11.56
N LEU A 98 6.09 1.74 -10.90
CA LEU A 98 4.78 1.25 -11.33
C LEU A 98 4.25 2.03 -12.54
N LYS A 99 4.65 3.30 -12.72
CA LYS A 99 4.36 4.05 -13.95
C LYS A 99 4.99 3.41 -15.18
N SER A 100 6.24 2.93 -15.08
CA SER A 100 6.86 2.18 -16.19
C SER A 100 6.12 0.87 -16.49
N ASP A 101 5.40 0.31 -15.51
CA ASP A 101 4.61 -0.92 -15.64
C ASP A 101 3.15 -0.65 -16.09
N GLY A 102 2.81 0.60 -16.41
CA GLY A 102 1.49 1.00 -16.94
C GLY A 102 0.45 1.38 -15.87
N TYR A 103 0.87 1.62 -14.64
CA TYR A 103 0.01 2.12 -13.57
C TYR A 103 0.05 3.64 -13.44
N ASP A 104 -0.97 4.19 -12.82
CA ASP A 104 -0.88 5.48 -12.13
C ASP A 104 -1.33 5.28 -10.69
N GLY A 105 -1.07 6.25 -9.81
CA GLY A 105 -1.37 6.07 -8.40
C GLY A 105 -1.55 7.34 -7.61
N ILE A 106 -2.29 7.20 -6.52
CA ILE A 106 -2.57 8.25 -5.54
C ILE A 106 -2.03 7.84 -4.17
N PHE A 107 -1.69 8.83 -3.36
CA PHE A 107 -1.13 8.62 -2.02
C PHE A 107 -1.58 9.69 -1.06
N SER A 108 -1.76 9.29 0.20
CA SER A 108 -1.94 10.24 1.29
C SER A 108 -1.15 9.75 2.51
N PRO A 109 -0.31 10.60 3.14
CA PRO A 109 0.35 10.28 4.39
C PRO A 109 -0.64 10.40 5.56
N LYS A 110 -0.33 9.75 6.70
CA LYS A 110 -1.08 9.98 7.95
C LYS A 110 -1.12 11.45 8.33
N SER A 111 -2.18 11.86 9.03
CA SER A 111 -2.47 13.27 9.35
C SER A 111 -1.35 13.99 10.11
N ARG A 112 -0.52 13.25 10.86
CA ARG A 112 0.66 13.81 11.54
C ARG A 112 1.63 14.54 10.60
N ALA A 113 1.68 14.19 9.32
CA ALA A 113 2.53 14.89 8.35
C ALA A 113 2.24 16.40 8.29
N LYS A 114 1.02 16.83 8.61
CA LYS A 114 0.64 18.25 8.57
C LYS A 114 1.32 19.10 9.63
N THR A 115 1.68 18.52 10.78
CA THR A 115 2.25 19.25 11.93
C THR A 115 3.75 19.02 12.11
N MET A 116 4.35 18.09 11.37
CA MET A 116 5.79 17.80 11.45
C MET A 116 6.63 18.79 10.63
N ALA A 117 7.92 18.87 10.95
CA ALA A 117 8.90 19.59 10.13
C ALA A 117 9.08 18.88 8.77
N GLU A 118 9.38 19.63 7.71
CA GLU A 118 9.49 19.13 6.34
C GLU A 118 10.45 17.93 6.20
N ASN A 119 11.58 17.97 6.90
CA ASN A 119 12.57 16.90 6.92
C ASN A 119 12.03 15.56 7.46
N ASP A 120 11.04 15.60 8.36
CA ASP A 120 10.47 14.41 8.97
C ASP A 120 9.22 13.92 8.22
N ARG A 121 8.51 14.82 7.53
CA ARG A 121 7.31 14.50 6.73
C ARG A 121 7.57 13.42 5.69
N LYS A 122 8.77 13.42 5.10
CA LYS A 122 9.16 12.47 4.06
C LYS A 122 9.16 11.01 4.53
N TYR A 123 9.30 10.76 5.83
CA TYR A 123 9.26 9.44 6.45
C TYR A 123 7.89 9.10 7.08
N VAL A 124 6.89 9.96 6.92
CA VAL A 124 5.53 9.64 7.35
C VAL A 124 4.94 8.66 6.36
N ASP A 125 4.54 7.52 6.89
CA ASP A 125 3.82 6.46 6.19
C ASP A 125 2.35 6.82 5.97
N GLY A 126 1.75 6.18 4.97
CA GLY A 126 0.36 6.34 4.59
C GLY A 126 -0.16 5.21 3.72
N CYS A 127 -1.24 5.51 3.00
CA CYS A 127 -1.91 4.58 2.10
C CYS A 127 -1.72 5.04 0.65
N ALA A 128 -1.48 4.08 -0.25
CA ALA A 128 -1.42 4.32 -1.69
C ALA A 128 -2.40 3.41 -2.43
N ILE A 129 -2.95 3.91 -3.53
CA ILE A 129 -3.76 3.13 -4.46
C ILE A 129 -3.17 3.30 -5.86
N PHE A 130 -2.79 2.20 -6.49
CA PHE A 130 -2.38 2.15 -7.90
C PHE A 130 -3.43 1.44 -8.73
N TYR A 131 -3.57 1.86 -9.98
CA TYR A 131 -4.54 1.28 -10.92
C TYR A 131 -3.96 1.25 -12.33
N ARG A 132 -4.27 0.18 -13.08
CA ARG A 132 -3.83 0.07 -14.48
C ARG A 132 -4.50 1.13 -15.35
N THR A 133 -3.69 2.00 -15.94
CA THR A 133 -4.17 3.09 -16.80
C THR A 133 -4.84 2.58 -18.08
N ALA A 134 -4.52 1.37 -18.53
CA ALA A 134 -5.20 0.73 -19.66
C ALA A 134 -6.67 0.40 -19.36
N LYS A 135 -7.01 0.07 -18.11
CA LYS A 135 -8.35 -0.36 -17.69
C LYS A 135 -9.15 0.73 -16.97
N PHE A 136 -8.47 1.68 -16.31
CA PHE A 136 -9.14 2.66 -15.45
C PHE A 136 -8.65 4.09 -15.71
N SER A 137 -9.53 5.04 -15.39
CA SER A 137 -9.18 6.45 -15.20
C SER A 137 -9.67 6.92 -13.84
N LEU A 138 -8.83 7.62 -13.08
CA LEU A 138 -9.23 8.26 -11.84
C LEU A 138 -10.19 9.42 -12.12
N ILE A 139 -11.33 9.40 -11.44
CA ILE A 139 -12.31 10.48 -11.46
C ILE A 139 -12.14 11.36 -10.23
N LYS A 140 -11.93 10.73 -9.06
CA LYS A 140 -11.81 11.46 -7.80
C LYS A 140 -11.05 10.64 -6.77
N GLU A 141 -10.27 11.32 -5.94
CA GLU A 141 -9.68 10.76 -4.73
C GLU A 141 -10.31 11.37 -3.48
N HIS A 142 -10.33 10.59 -2.41
CA HIS A 142 -10.90 10.97 -1.13
C HIS A 142 -10.01 10.53 0.01
N LEU A 143 -9.43 11.51 0.71
CA LEU A 143 -8.75 11.31 1.98
C LEU A 143 -9.77 11.35 3.12
N ILE A 144 -9.72 10.34 3.97
CA ILE A 144 -10.53 10.23 5.17
C ILE A 144 -9.59 10.34 6.37
N GLU A 145 -9.69 11.43 7.12
CA GLU A 145 -8.91 11.64 8.34
C GLU A 145 -9.77 11.29 9.56
N PHE A 146 -9.48 10.15 10.19
CA PHE A 146 -10.34 9.63 11.25
C PHE A 146 -10.36 10.53 12.49
N ASN A 147 -9.26 11.22 12.79
CA ASN A 147 -9.22 12.20 13.87
C ASN A 147 -10.16 13.39 13.64
N GLN A 148 -10.24 13.92 12.41
CA GLN A 148 -11.14 15.03 12.07
C GLN A 148 -12.60 14.58 12.11
N LEU A 149 -12.89 13.38 11.61
CA LEU A 149 -14.22 12.79 11.75
C LEU A 149 -14.59 12.58 13.23
N ALA A 150 -13.64 12.11 14.04
CA ALA A 150 -13.87 11.92 15.46
C ALA A 150 -14.15 13.24 16.18
N MET A 151 -13.38 14.29 15.88
CA MET A 151 -13.58 15.63 16.43
C MET A 151 -14.93 16.24 16.01
N ALA A 152 -15.35 16.04 14.76
CA ALA A 152 -16.64 16.54 14.28
C ALA A 152 -17.85 15.79 14.88
N ASN A 153 -17.65 14.57 15.37
CA ASN A 153 -18.71 13.70 15.90
C ASN A 153 -18.51 13.38 17.40
N SER A 154 -17.78 14.21 18.14
CA SER A 154 -17.45 13.96 19.55
C SER A 154 -18.47 14.52 20.54
N GLU A 155 -19.55 15.16 20.07
CA GLU A 155 -20.53 15.81 20.94
C GLU A 155 -21.11 14.82 21.96
N GLY A 156 -20.96 15.14 23.24
CA GLY A 156 -21.42 14.30 24.36
C GLY A 156 -20.60 13.03 24.61
N SER A 157 -19.43 12.85 23.99
CA SER A 157 -18.59 11.66 24.18
C SER A 157 -17.13 12.00 24.50
N ASP A 158 -16.79 11.89 25.78
CA ASP A 158 -15.39 11.99 26.23
C ASP A 158 -14.49 10.90 25.64
N ASP A 159 -15.04 9.70 25.38
CA ASP A 159 -14.30 8.62 24.75
C ASP A 159 -13.89 8.94 23.31
N MET A 160 -14.76 9.62 22.56
CA MET A 160 -14.41 10.10 21.22
C MET A 160 -13.24 11.08 21.24
N LEU A 161 -13.23 12.00 22.21
CA LEU A 161 -12.15 12.99 22.38
C LEU A 161 -10.85 12.37 22.88
N ASN A 162 -10.93 11.44 23.84
CA ASN A 162 -9.76 10.93 24.56
C ASN A 162 -9.13 9.70 23.89
N ARG A 163 -9.91 8.88 23.18
CA ARG A 163 -9.43 7.59 22.65
C ARG A 163 -9.35 7.56 21.12
N VAL A 164 -10.25 8.25 20.43
CA VAL A 164 -10.37 8.18 18.96
C VAL A 164 -9.71 9.37 18.27
N MET A 165 -10.07 10.60 18.67
CA MET A 165 -9.52 11.83 18.09
C MET A 165 -7.98 11.90 18.09
N PRO A 166 -7.25 11.41 19.12
CA PRO A 166 -5.79 11.46 19.12
C PRO A 166 -5.12 10.51 18.11
N LYS A 167 -5.87 9.62 17.45
CA LYS A 167 -5.34 8.64 16.48
C LYS A 167 -5.25 9.28 15.09
N ASP A 168 -4.04 9.35 14.53
CA ASP A 168 -3.75 9.98 13.24
C ASP A 168 -3.94 9.06 12.02
N ASN A 169 -4.67 7.96 12.20
CA ASN A 169 -4.96 7.01 11.15
C ASN A 169 -5.81 7.64 10.03
N ILE A 170 -5.62 7.15 8.81
CA ILE A 170 -6.33 7.64 7.63
C ILE A 170 -6.89 6.49 6.80
N GLY A 171 -7.88 6.80 5.96
CA GLY A 171 -8.30 6.00 4.82
C GLY A 171 -8.09 6.77 3.53
N LEU A 172 -7.80 6.06 2.43
CA LEU A 172 -7.75 6.62 1.09
C LEU A 172 -8.72 5.86 0.20
N ALA A 173 -9.53 6.59 -0.57
CA ALA A 173 -10.47 6.01 -1.51
C ALA A 173 -10.31 6.65 -2.90
N ALA A 174 -10.53 5.84 -3.94
CA ALA A 174 -10.48 6.25 -5.33
C ALA A 174 -11.80 5.92 -6.02
N LEU A 175 -12.37 6.89 -6.72
CA LEU A 175 -13.44 6.68 -7.69
C LEU A 175 -12.80 6.46 -9.06
N LEU A 176 -12.88 5.23 -9.56
CA LEU A 176 -12.31 4.82 -10.84
C LEU A 176 -13.42 4.58 -11.86
N LYS A 177 -13.25 5.13 -13.07
CA LYS A 177 -14.09 4.81 -14.23
C LYS A 177 -13.41 3.72 -15.05
N THR A 178 -14.15 2.66 -15.40
CA THR A 178 -13.68 1.62 -16.31
C THR A 178 -13.60 2.15 -17.75
N LYS A 179 -12.57 1.71 -18.46
CA LYS A 179 -12.38 1.93 -19.90
C LYS A 179 -12.92 0.72 -20.67
N GLU A 180 -13.15 0.87 -21.96
CA GLU A 180 -13.63 -0.22 -22.84
C GLU A 180 -12.69 -1.43 -22.79
N ALA A 181 -11.38 -1.21 -22.77
CA ALA A 181 -10.37 -2.26 -22.66
C ALA A 181 -10.42 -3.08 -21.35
N ALA A 182 -11.21 -2.67 -20.35
CA ALA A 182 -11.43 -3.45 -19.13
C ALA A 182 -12.48 -4.56 -19.32
N TRP A 183 -13.28 -4.51 -20.38
CA TRP A 183 -14.39 -5.42 -20.61
C TRP A 183 -14.00 -6.47 -21.65
N GLU A 184 -14.12 -7.74 -21.28
CA GLU A 184 -14.07 -8.85 -22.23
C GLU A 184 -15.47 -9.02 -22.85
N ILE A 185 -15.55 -8.95 -24.19
CA ILE A 185 -16.76 -9.15 -24.99
C ILE A 185 -17.00 -10.65 -25.19
#